data_AF-A0A6M0CXV0-F1
#
_entry.id   AF-A0A6M0CXV0-F1
#
_cell.length_a   1.000
_cell.length_b   1.000
_cell.length_c   1.000
_cell.angle_alpha   90.00
_cell.angle_beta   90.00
_cell.angle_gamma   90.00
#
_symmetry.space_group_name_H-M   'P 1'
#
loop_
_entity.id
_entity.type
_entity.pdbx_description
1 polymer ?
#
loop_
_entity_poly.entity_id
_entity_poly.type
_entity_poly.pdbx_seq_one_letter_code
_entity_poly.pdbx_strand_id
1 'polypeptide(L)'
;WLQDPRGGRALLRKGPHGWRVVLCAGDSLLDPATLRSAGLREQDAERLSQAVREAERSQPTERVRQFALFHGVVKVDKDAAHGNH
;
A
#
# COMPACT_ATOMS: atom_id res chain seq x y z
N TRP A 1 2.77 5.73 -4.50
CA TRP A 1 3.40 7.05 -4.65
C TRP A 1 4.76 6.88 -5.33
N LEU A 2 5.32 7.96 -5.88
CA LEU A 2 6.71 8.02 -6.33
C LEU A 2 7.38 9.18 -5.62
N GLN A 3 8.48 8.92 -4.91
CA GLN A 3 9.32 9.95 -4.36
C GLN A 3 10.75 9.70 -4.87
N ASP A 4 11.09 10.37 -5.96
CA ASP A 4 12.40 10.26 -6.61
C ASP A 4 12.65 8.80 -7.13
N PRO A 5 13.84 8.15 -7.13
CA PRO A 5 13.95 6.77 -7.64
C PRO A 5 13.26 5.71 -6.76
N ARG A 6 12.63 6.13 -5.65
CA ARG A 6 11.97 5.25 -4.68
C ARG A 6 10.45 5.42 -4.77
N GLY A 7 9.80 4.50 -5.47
CA GLY A 7 8.35 4.34 -5.46
C GLY A 7 7.90 3.34 -4.42
N GLY A 8 6.64 3.41 -3.99
CA GLY A 8 6.06 2.42 -3.07
C GLY A 8 4.54 2.41 -3.14
N ARG A 9 3.93 1.31 -2.68
CA ARG A 9 2.47 1.16 -2.64
C ARG A 9 1.98 1.46 -1.22
N ALA A 10 0.92 2.24 -1.12
CA ALA A 10 0.33 2.58 0.16
C ALA A 10 -1.15 2.29 0.12
N LEU A 11 -1.60 1.51 1.09
CA LEU A 11 -3.00 1.23 1.34
C LEU A 11 -3.57 2.38 2.16
N LEU A 12 -4.50 3.11 1.57
CA LEU A 12 -5.29 4.10 2.27
C LEU A 12 -6.67 3.53 2.59
N ARG A 13 -7.13 3.74 3.83
CA ARG A 13 -8.49 3.43 4.26
C ARG A 13 -9.25 4.71 4.48
N LYS A 14 -10.39 4.83 3.82
CA LYS A 14 -11.34 5.93 4.04
C LYS A 14 -12.12 5.66 5.32
N GLY A 15 -11.93 6.51 6.32
CA GLY A 15 -12.68 6.51 7.56
C GLY A 15 -13.63 7.72 7.66
N PRO A 16 -14.33 7.86 8.78
CA PRO A 16 -15.26 8.97 9.02
C PRO A 16 -14.58 10.35 9.01
N HIS A 17 -13.27 10.41 9.28
CA HIS A 17 -12.48 11.65 9.28
C HIS A 17 -11.61 11.83 8.02
N GLY A 18 -11.84 11.04 6.96
CA GLY A 18 -11.08 11.12 5.70
C GLY A 18 -10.17 9.93 5.44
N TRP A 19 -9.21 10.11 4.54
CA TRP A 19 -8.28 9.06 4.12
C TRP A 19 -7.12 8.94 5.12
N ARG A 20 -6.83 7.71 5.55
CA ARG A 20 -5.65 7.41 6.38
C ARG A 20 -4.82 6.31 5.75
N VAL A 21 -3.50 6.46 5.76
CA VAL A 21 -2.57 5.40 5.36
C VAL A 21 -2.56 4.31 6.44
N VAL A 22 -2.82 3.07 6.03
CA VAL A 22 -2.87 1.89 6.91
C VAL A 22 -1.60 1.07 6.78
N LEU A 23 -1.10 0.92 5.55
CA LEU A 23 0.05 0.07 5.27
C LEU A 23 0.82 0.63 4.09
N CYS A 24 2.13 0.71 4.19
CA CYS A 24 3.02 1.02 3.08
C CYS A 24 3.85 -0.23 2.81
N ALA A 25 3.69 -0.83 1.64
CA ALA A 25 4.42 -2.03 1.26
C ALA A 25 4.78 -1.99 -0.23
N GLY A 26 5.77 -2.80 -0.62
CA GLY A 26 6.09 -3.06 -2.01
C GLY A 26 5.12 -4.06 -2.62
N ASP A 27 5.64 -5.17 -3.13
CA ASP A 27 4.84 -6.21 -3.81
C ASP A 27 3.88 -6.95 -2.89
N SER A 28 4.18 -7.00 -1.59
CA SER A 28 3.28 -7.62 -0.62
C SER A 28 1.90 -6.97 -0.56
N LEU A 29 1.74 -5.70 -0.97
CA LEU A 29 0.43 -5.04 -1.01
C LEU A 29 -0.50 -5.57 -2.11
N LEU A 30 0.07 -6.25 -3.12
CA LEU A 30 -0.69 -6.94 -4.17
C LEU A 30 -1.28 -8.26 -3.67
N ASP A 31 -0.78 -8.77 -2.55
CA ASP A 31 -1.25 -10.02 -2.00
C ASP A 31 -2.53 -9.81 -1.16
N PRO A 32 -3.65 -10.49 -1.49
CA PRO A 32 -4.89 -10.35 -0.75
C PRO A 32 -4.75 -10.79 0.72
N ALA A 33 -3.83 -11.71 1.06
CA ALA A 33 -3.59 -12.09 2.46
C ALA A 33 -2.96 -10.94 3.27
N THR A 34 -2.10 -10.12 2.66
CA THR A 34 -1.57 -8.90 3.29
C THR A 34 -2.67 -7.89 3.56
N LEU A 35 -3.58 -7.68 2.59
CA LEU A 35 -4.72 -6.78 2.75
C LEU A 35 -5.68 -7.28 3.85
N ARG A 36 -5.95 -8.58 3.90
CA ARG A 36 -6.70 -9.21 5.00
C ARG A 36 -6.03 -9.00 6.34
N SER A 37 -4.70 -9.15 6.40
CA SER A 37 -3.91 -8.91 7.61
C SER A 37 -3.94 -7.45 8.05
N ALA A 38 -4.21 -6.51 7.14
CA ALA A 38 -4.46 -5.09 7.43
C ALA A 38 -5.91 -4.81 7.90
N GLY A 39 -6.76 -5.83 7.97
CA GLY A 39 -8.15 -5.74 8.42
C GLY A 39 -9.18 -5.52 7.31
N LEU A 40 -8.84 -5.83 6.05
CA LEU A 40 -9.83 -5.85 4.96
C LEU A 40 -10.61 -7.16 4.94
N ARG A 41 -11.88 -7.09 4.53
CA ARG A 41 -12.68 -8.27 4.20
C ARG A 41 -12.14 -8.94 2.94
N GLU A 42 -12.30 -10.26 2.83
CA GLU A 42 -11.81 -11.05 1.69
C GLU A 42 -12.21 -10.46 0.33
N GLN A 43 -13.50 -10.17 0.15
CA GLN A 43 -14.02 -9.59 -1.10
C GLN A 43 -13.46 -8.20 -1.41
N ASP A 44 -13.13 -7.41 -0.39
CA ASP A 44 -12.54 -6.08 -0.58
C ASP A 44 -11.04 -6.21 -0.88
N ALA A 45 -10.34 -7.16 -0.25
CA ALA A 45 -8.95 -7.48 -0.51
C ALA A 45 -8.72 -7.98 -1.95
N GLU A 46 -9.55 -8.90 -2.44
CA GLU A 46 -9.45 -9.40 -3.81
C GLU A 46 -9.73 -8.30 -4.85
N ARG A 47 -10.79 -7.50 -4.63
CA ARG A 47 -11.10 -6.37 -5.52
C ARG A 47 -9.99 -5.33 -5.54
N LEU A 48 -9.38 -5.00 -4.40
CA LEU A 48 -8.25 -4.09 -4.33
C LEU A 48 -7.02 -4.66 -5.04
N SER A 49 -6.69 -5.93 -4.83
CA SER A 49 -5.57 -6.58 -5.50
C SER A 49 -5.73 -6.54 -7.03
N GLN A 50 -6.93 -6.86 -7.53
CA GLN A 50 -7.25 -6.78 -8.96
C GLN A 50 -7.16 -5.34 -9.49
N ALA A 51 -7.78 -4.38 -8.80
CA ALA A 51 -7.77 -2.98 -9.20
C ALA A 51 -6.34 -2.41 -9.25
N VAL A 52 -5.47 -2.80 -8.31
CA VAL A 52 -4.05 -2.38 -8.34
C VAL A 52 -3.32 -3.03 -9.52
N ARG A 53 -3.52 -4.33 -9.77
CA ARG A 53 -2.92 -5.02 -10.93
C ARG A 53 -3.38 -4.43 -12.26
N GLU A 54 -4.65 -4.05 -12.37
CA GLU A 54 -5.18 -3.39 -13.56
C GLU A 54 -4.61 -1.98 -13.73
N ALA A 55 -4.55 -1.20 -12.65
CA ALA A 55 -3.91 0.11 -12.67
C ALA A 55 -2.44 0.01 -13.09
N GLU A 56 -1.70 -0.96 -12.55
CA GLU A 56 -0.30 -1.24 -12.91
C GLU A 56 -0.13 -1.73 -14.35
N ARG A 57 -1.08 -2.50 -14.88
CA ARG A 57 -1.11 -2.85 -16.31
C ARG A 57 -1.25 -1.64 -17.21
N SER A 58 -1.91 -0.58 -16.75
CA SER A 58 -1.98 0.70 -17.46
C SER A 58 -0.77 1.62 -17.18
N GLN A 59 0.19 1.23 -16.34
CA GLN A 59 1.43 1.96 -16.13
C GLN A 59 2.59 1.35 -16.93
N PRO A 60 3.60 2.16 -17.31
CA PRO A 60 4.83 1.63 -17.87
C PRO A 60 5.53 0.71 -16.86
N THR A 61 6.05 -0.42 -17.34
CA THR A 61 6.72 -1.46 -16.53
C THR A 61 7.87 -0.89 -15.69
N GLU A 62 8.51 0.18 -16.15
CA GLU A 62 9.56 0.89 -15.43
C GLU A 62 9.04 1.54 -14.14
N ARG A 63 7.84 2.13 -14.16
CA ARG A 63 7.15 2.66 -12.97
C ARG A 63 6.75 1.54 -12.02
N VAL A 64 6.26 0.42 -12.55
CA VAL A 64 5.90 -0.76 -11.74
C VAL A 64 7.13 -1.31 -11.01
N ARG A 65 8.29 -1.35 -11.70
CA ARG A 65 9.56 -1.71 -11.07
C ARG A 65 9.99 -0.72 -9.99
N GLN A 66 9.77 0.59 -10.19
CA GLN A 66 10.00 1.60 -9.16
C GLN A 66 9.12 1.41 -7.92
N PHE A 67 7.87 0.93 -8.08
CA PHE A 67 7.01 0.58 -6.94
C PHE A 67 7.47 -0.70 -6.24
N ALA A 68 7.96 -1.68 -7.00
CA ALA A 68 8.48 -2.94 -6.47
C ALA A 68 9.85 -2.79 -5.77
N LEU A 69 10.60 -1.72 -6.07
CA LEU A 69 11.87 -1.39 -5.42
C LEU A 69 11.73 -1.11 -3.91
N PHE A 70 10.52 -0.88 -3.40
CA PHE A 70 10.26 -0.77 -1.98
C PHE A 70 10.26 -2.16 -1.31
N HIS A 71 11.44 -2.60 -0.90
CA HIS A 71 11.65 -3.88 -0.18
C HIS A 71 11.33 -3.78 1.33
N GLY A 72 10.41 -2.90 1.72
CA GLY A 72 10.01 -2.66 3.10
C GLY A 72 8.50 -2.81 3.29
N VAL A 73 8.08 -3.32 4.44
CA VAL A 73 6.68 -3.25 4.89
C VAL A 73 6.66 -2.33 6.10
N VAL A 74 6.20 -1.09 5.91
CA VAL A 74 5.99 -0.14 7.00
C VAL A 74 4.51 -0.17 7.35
N LYS A 75 4.17 -0.78 8.48
CA LYS A 75 2.86 -0.61 9.11
C LYS A 75 2.85 0.76 9.76
N VAL A 76 2.01 1.67 9.25
CA VAL A 76 1.76 2.95 9.92
C VAL A 76 0.78 2.66 11.05
N ASP A 77 1.31 2.15 12.16
CA ASP A 77 0.54 2.05 13.40
C ASP A 77 0.37 3.46 13.99
N LYS A 78 -0.78 3.72 14.60
CA LYS A 78 -1.15 5.02 15.15
C LYS A 78 -0.42 5.33 16.47
N ASP A 79 0.45 4.43 16.94
CA ASP A 79 1.16 4.57 18.23
C ASP A 79 2.63 5.03 18.12
N ALA A 80 3.11 5.45 16.94
CA ALA A 80 4.33 6.27 16.90
C ALA A 80 3.96 7.71 17.29
N ALA A 81 3.62 7.90 18.57
CA ALA A 81 3.68 9.19 19.23
C ALA A 81 5.01 9.84 18.87
N HIS A 82 4.97 11.15 18.62
CA HIS A 82 6.15 12.00 18.59
C HIS A 82 6.98 11.77 19.87
N GLY A 83 7.97 10.88 19.80
CA GLY A 83 9.02 10.75 20.78
C GLY A 83 10.02 11.87 20.55
N ASN A 84 9.75 12.99 21.20
CA ASN A 84 10.66 14.11 21.40
C ASN A 84 11.99 13.63 22.04
N HIS A 85 13.12 13.76 21.35
CA HIS A 85 14.37 14.36 21.88
C HIS A 85 15.41 14.56 20.76
#